data_AF-A0A537VT05-F1
#
_entry.id   AF-A0A537VT05-F1
#
_cell.length_a   1.000
_cell.length_b   1.000
_cell.length_c   1.000
_cell.angle_alpha   90.00
_cell.angle_beta   90.00
_cell.angle_gamma   90.00
#
_symmetry.space_group_name_H-M   'P 1'
#
loop_
_entity.id
_entity.type
_entity.pdbx_description
1 polymer ?
#
loop_
_entity_poly.entity_id
_entity_poly.type
_entity_poly.pdbx_seq_one_letter_code
_entity_poly.pdbx_strand_id
1 'polypeptide(L)' 'HLHPWYQREFGYKPGDFPTAEWIYQRSISLPIWADMTDDQIDRVANTLLTILDGARRQVEV' A
#
# COMPACT_ATOMS: atom_id res chain seq x y z
N HIS A 1 6.72 11.73 7.77
CA HIS A 1 7.35 13.06 7.69
C HIS A 1 6.63 14.03 6.74
N LEU A 2 6.01 13.56 5.65
CA LEU A 2 5.39 14.45 4.64
C LEU A 2 4.03 15.06 5.01
N HIS A 3 3.45 14.71 6.16
CA HIS A 3 2.24 15.39 6.61
C HIS A 3 2.54 16.89 6.87
N PRO A 4 1.67 17.83 6.46
CA PRO A 4 1.97 19.27 6.48
C PRO A 4 2.45 19.79 7.84
N TRP A 5 1.91 19.24 8.93
CA TRP A 5 2.32 19.62 10.29
C TRP A 5 3.80 19.29 10.56
N TYR A 6 4.26 18.09 10.19
CA TYR A 6 5.66 17.68 10.39
C TYR A 6 6.63 18.46 9.51
N GLN A 7 6.22 18.85 8.31
CA GLN A 7 7.03 19.69 7.42
C GLN A 7 7.19 21.11 7.98
N ARG A 8 6.13 21.68 8.57
CA ARG A 8 6.19 23.01 9.19
C ARG A 8 7.00 23.01 10.48
N GLU A 9 6.80 22.01 11.33
CA GLU A 9 7.44 21.95 12.66
C GLU A 9 8.93 21.57 12.57
N PHE A 10 9.27 20.63 11.68
CA PHE A 10 10.62 20.05 11.64
C PHE A 10 11.36 20.27 10.32
N GLY A 11 10.74 20.94 9.34
CA GLY A 11 11.38 21.27 8.07
C GLY A 11 11.57 20.09 7.11
N TYR A 12 10.94 18.93 7.37
CA TYR A 12 11.07 17.74 6.52
C TYR A 12 10.57 17.95 5.10
N LYS A 13 11.28 17.37 4.13
CA LYS A 13 11.01 17.49 2.69
C LYS A 13 10.99 16.11 2.03
N PRO A 14 10.32 15.97 0.87
CA PRO A 14 10.47 14.79 0.03
C PRO A 14 11.94 14.52 -0.27
N GLY A 15 12.35 13.25 -0.19
CA GLY A 15 13.73 12.83 -0.37
C GLY A 15 14.59 12.81 0.89
N ASP A 16 14.14 13.36 2.02
CA ASP A 16 14.87 13.25 3.30
C ASP A 16 14.88 11.81 3.81
N PHE A 17 13.84 11.03 3.50
CA PHE A 17 13.71 9.61 3.87
C PHE A 17 13.30 8.76 2.66
N PRO A 18 14.19 8.57 1.68
CA PRO A 18 13.84 7.98 0.39
C PRO A 18 13.37 6.53 0.50
N THR A 19 13.93 5.75 1.42
CA THR A 19 13.49 4.37 1.69
C THR A 19 12.06 4.33 2.24
N ALA A 20 11.75 5.21 3.20
CA ALA A 20 10.40 5.26 3.78
C ALA A 20 9.36 5.68 2.73
N GLU A 21 9.70 6.65 1.88
CA GLU A 21 8.86 7.08 0.76
C GLU A 21 8.65 5.97 -0.26
N TRP A 22 9.72 5.28 -0.65
CA TRP A 22 9.66 4.17 -1.60
C TRP A 22 8.75 3.04 -1.11
N ILE A 23 8.84 2.67 0.18
CA ILE A 23 7.99 1.64 0.80
C ILE A 23 6.54 2.12 0.87
N TYR A 24 6.30 3.33 1.38
CA TYR A 24 4.95 3.84 1.59
C TYR A 24 4.17 3.98 0.28
N GLN A 25 4.80 4.48 -0.78
CA GLN A 25 4.17 4.61 -2.12
C GLN A 25 3.70 3.28 -2.72
N ARG A 26 4.23 2.15 -2.23
CA ARG A 26 3.96 0.80 -2.75
C ARG A 26 3.17 -0.06 -1.76
N SER A 27 2.79 0.51 -0.63
CA SER A 27 2.07 -0.19 0.43
C SER A 27 0.58 0.09 0.33
N ILE A 28 -0.23 -0.94 0.51
CA ILE A 28 -1.67 -0.85 0.67
C ILE A 28 -2.07 -1.56 1.96
N SER A 29 -3.08 -1.04 2.66
CA SER A 29 -3.67 -1.74 3.79
C SER A 29 -4.80 -2.62 3.29
N LEU A 30 -4.71 -3.92 3.56
CA LEU A 30 -5.80 -4.84 3.28
C LEU A 30 -6.77 -4.86 4.47
N PRO A 31 -8.06 -5.15 4.23
CA PRO A 31 -9.02 -5.28 5.31
C PRO A 31 -8.62 -6.42 6.26
N ILE A 32 -8.53 -6.11 7.56
CA ILE A 32 -8.21 -7.06 8.62
C ILE A 32 -8.94 -6.67 9.90
N TRP A 33 -9.76 -7.57 10.44
CA TRP A 33 -10.44 -7.42 11.73
C TRP A 33 -10.72 -8.80 12.35
N ALA A 34 -11.00 -8.85 13.66
CA ALA A 34 -11.05 -10.11 14.40
C ALA A 34 -12.15 -11.09 13.95
N ASP A 35 -13.32 -10.56 13.57
CA ASP A 35 -14.50 -11.37 13.19
C ASP A 35 -14.61 -11.60 11.68
N MET A 36 -13.49 -11.60 10.96
CA MET A 36 -13.49 -11.97 9.54
C MET A 36 -13.86 -13.45 9.39
N THR A 37 -14.80 -13.76 8.50
CA THR A 37 -15.07 -15.13 8.09
C THR A 37 -14.04 -15.62 7.08
N ASP A 38 -13.85 -16.94 6.98
CA ASP A 38 -12.97 -17.54 5.96
C ASP A 38 -13.35 -17.05 4.56
N ASP A 39 -14.64 -16.99 4.22
CA ASP A 39 -15.14 -16.45 2.95
C ASP A 39 -14.71 -14.98 2.70
N GLN A 40 -14.65 -14.16 3.74
CA GLN A 40 -14.21 -12.75 3.63
C GLN A 40 -12.71 -12.66 3.39
N ILE A 41 -11.92 -13.50 4.08
CA ILE A 41 -10.48 -13.61 3.88
C ILE A 41 -10.19 -14.08 2.46
N ASP A 42 -10.85 -15.15 2.02
CA ASP A 42 -10.72 -15.72 0.67
C ASP A 42 -11.11 -14.71 -0.39
N ARG A 43 -12.18 -13.94 -0.18
CA ARG A 43 -12.57 -12.88 -1.11
C ARG A 43 -11.46 -11.83 -1.27
N VAL A 44 -10.86 -11.36 -0.18
CA VAL A 44 -9.76 -10.38 -0.24
C VAL A 44 -8.56 -10.97 -0.97
N ALA A 45 -8.13 -12.18 -0.60
CA ALA A 45 -6.98 -12.85 -1.20
C ALA A 45 -7.17 -13.11 -2.70
N ASN A 46 -8.30 -13.72 -3.10
CA ASN A 46 -8.58 -14.06 -4.49
C ASN A 46 -8.74 -12.81 -5.37
N THR A 47 -9.35 -11.75 -4.84
CA THR A 47 -9.47 -10.47 -5.56
C THR A 47 -8.09 -9.88 -5.83
N LEU A 48 -7.21 -9.88 -4.82
CA LEU A 48 -5.85 -9.36 -4.96
C LEU A 48 -5.05 -10.15 -6.00
N LEU A 49 -5.09 -11.49 -5.94
CA LEU A 49 -4.41 -12.35 -6.91
C LEU A 49 -4.90 -12.09 -8.34
N THR A 50 -6.22 -11.99 -8.53
CA THR A 50 -6.84 -11.70 -9.84
C THR A 50 -6.34 -10.37 -10.43
N ILE A 51 -6.28 -9.32 -9.61
CA ILE A 51 -5.79 -8.00 -10.02
C ILE A 51 -4.30 -8.06 -10.38
N LEU A 52 -3.48 -8.72 -9.55
CA LEU A 52 -2.04 -8.83 -9.78
C LEU A 52 -1.71 -9.62 -11.04
N ASP A 53 -2.44 -10.69 -11.33
CA ASP A 53 -2.30 -11.47 -12.56
C ASP A 53 -2.68 -10.62 -13.79
N GLY A 54 -3.71 -9.80 -13.68
CA GLY A 54 -4.08 -8.83 -14.71
C GLY A 54 -2.98 -7.80 -14.97
N ALA A 55 -2.45 -7.19 -13.91
CA ALA A 55 -1.41 -6.17 -13.99
C ALA A 55 -0.09 -6.72 -14.56
N ARG A 56 0.32 -7.94 -14.17
CA ARG A 56 1.54 -8.59 -14.70
C ARG A 56 1.50 -8.75 -16.22
N ARG A 57 0.36 -9.16 -16.77
CA ARG A 57 0.18 -9.33 -18.22
C ARG A 57 0.23 -8.02 -19.01
N GLN A 58 0.02 -6.87 -18.38
CA GLN A 58 0.05 -5.55 -19.03
C GLN A 58 1.45 -4.93 -19.07
N VAL A 59 2.39 -5.43 -18.26
CA VAL A 59 3.76 -4.88 -18.17
C VAL A 59 4.73 -5.60 -19.11
N GLU A 60 4.37 -6.77 -19.63
CA GLU A 60 5.19 -7.56 -20.58
C GLU A 60 4.97 -7.19 -22.06
N VAL A 61 4.23 -6.11 -22.37
CA VAL A 61 3.95 -5.61 -23.73
C VAL A 61 4.76 -4.35 -24.03
#